data_AF-A0A9X2CWD0-F1
#
_entry.id   AF-A0A9X2CWD0-F1
#
_cell.length_a   1.000
_cell.length_b   1.000
_cell.length_c   1.000
_cell.angle_alpha   90.00
_cell.angle_beta   90.00
_cell.angle_gamma   90.00
#
_symmetry.space_group_name_H-M   'P 1'
#
loop_
_entity.id
_entity.type
_entity.pdbx_description
1 polymer ?
#
loop_
_entity_poly.entity_id
_entity_poly.type
_entity_poly.pdbx_seq_one_letter_code
_entity_poly.pdbx_strand_id
1 'polypeptide(L)'
;MLYIVRPNDTLHSIASRFGSTIQEIRSQNVICHPDMIISGMPLIIPKNGVDLPLAGGSPYYIVSPGDSLQCLALYFHTTEKNLIETNQLYSPVEIGRELLIGIQQHHPKDLYEMWKKAGDTEWGCSSASNHEVFYRGSYEWEAIGDAGIPYLAELLEHPCSGITMGAIEGLGRIASSNTQKTLTAYVQTANEPLYIDLARVALERILIVQQTKNKRFHVTTNDWMILHEPKSGSHQTNIPKGTVVVGLRWNIPSPYYEEGPKGGLQMFDYIKIVETGQTGFLPRVGYNAIWLI
;
A
#
# COMPACT_ATOMS: atom_id res chain seq x y z
N MET A 1 14.98 14.44 -5.12
CA MET A 1 15.63 13.76 -3.97
C MET A 1 14.65 13.65 -2.82
N LEU A 2 14.80 12.67 -1.93
CA LEU A 2 14.01 12.63 -0.70
C LEU A 2 14.69 13.50 0.37
N TYR A 3 13.92 14.38 0.99
CA TYR A 3 14.34 15.24 2.08
C TYR A 3 13.45 15.00 3.29
N ILE A 4 14.05 14.72 4.45
CA ILE A 4 13.31 14.62 5.70
C ILE A 4 13.26 16.00 6.34
N VAL A 5 12.06 16.55 6.50
CA VAL A 5 11.83 17.87 7.11
C VAL A 5 12.47 17.90 8.50
N ARG A 6 13.24 18.96 8.77
CA ARG A 6 13.94 19.17 10.04
C ARG A 6 13.17 20.16 10.92
N PRO A 7 13.47 20.21 12.23
CA PRO A 7 12.91 21.24 13.10
C PRO A 7 13.12 22.65 12.51
N ASN A 8 12.05 23.46 12.53
CA ASN A 8 11.99 24.83 12.00
C ASN A 8 12.12 24.99 10.47
N ASP A 9 12.12 23.89 9.70
CA ASP A 9 11.99 24.03 8.25
C ASP A 9 10.58 24.55 7.88
N THR A 10 10.52 25.35 6.82
CA THR A 10 9.29 25.74 6.12
C THR A 10 9.44 25.35 4.65
N LEU A 11 8.34 25.24 3.90
CA LEU A 11 8.47 24.98 2.46
C LEU A 11 9.28 26.07 1.76
N HIS A 12 9.19 27.32 2.23
CA HIS A 12 9.99 28.42 1.71
C HIS A 12 11.49 28.21 1.97
N SER A 13 11.89 27.87 3.20
CA SER A 13 13.31 27.68 3.53
C SER A 13 13.89 26.44 2.84
N ILE A 14 13.09 25.38 2.68
CA ILE A 14 13.46 24.18 1.92
C ILE A 14 13.63 24.52 0.44
N ALA A 15 12.66 25.19 -0.18
CA ALA A 15 12.71 25.60 -1.58
C ALA A 15 13.95 26.44 -1.87
N SER A 16 14.19 27.48 -1.05
CA SER A 16 15.38 28.32 -1.18
C SER A 16 16.69 27.54 -1.03
N ARG A 17 16.77 26.61 -0.07
CA ARG A 17 17.96 25.79 0.17
C ARG A 17 18.33 24.93 -1.03
N PHE A 18 17.33 24.42 -1.75
CA PHE A 18 17.53 23.48 -2.84
C PHE A 18 17.36 24.10 -4.24
N GLY A 19 17.19 25.42 -4.33
CA GLY A 19 17.00 26.11 -5.60
C GLY A 19 15.73 25.66 -6.33
N SER A 20 14.66 25.35 -5.60
CA SER A 20 13.35 24.98 -6.12
C SER A 20 12.31 26.04 -5.73
N THR A 21 11.06 25.87 -6.13
CA THR A 21 9.93 26.70 -5.70
C THR A 21 8.96 25.90 -4.82
N ILE A 22 8.17 26.62 -4.02
CA ILE A 22 7.09 26.00 -3.24
C ILE A 22 6.14 25.23 -4.17
N GLN A 23 5.86 25.76 -5.36
CA GLN A 23 4.93 25.14 -6.31
C GLN A 23 5.48 23.83 -6.88
N GLU A 24 6.77 23.78 -7.22
CA GLU A 24 7.42 22.54 -7.70
C GLU A 24 7.49 21.48 -6.60
N ILE A 25 7.75 21.86 -5.34
CA ILE A 25 7.69 20.91 -4.23
C ILE A 25 6.26 20.37 -4.09
N ARG A 26 5.24 21.24 -4.21
CA ARG A 26 3.83 20.82 -4.09
C ARG A 26 3.30 20.02 -5.28
N SER A 27 3.90 20.12 -6.47
CA SER A 27 3.49 19.30 -7.61
C SER A 27 3.94 17.84 -7.46
N GLN A 28 5.00 17.59 -6.69
CA GLN A 28 5.55 16.24 -6.45
C GLN A 28 5.16 15.65 -5.09
N ASN A 29 4.49 16.43 -4.24
CA ASN A 29 4.06 16.00 -2.91
C ASN A 29 2.60 16.39 -2.67
N VAL A 30 1.84 15.46 -2.09
CA VAL A 30 0.52 15.78 -1.54
C VAL A 30 0.70 16.71 -0.34
N ILE A 31 0.41 18.00 -0.52
CA ILE A 31 0.49 19.04 0.52
C ILE A 31 -0.70 19.98 0.37
N CYS A 32 -1.73 19.71 1.17
CA CYS A 32 -2.95 20.51 1.20
C CYS A 32 -2.72 21.91 1.80
N HIS A 33 -1.96 22.00 2.89
CA HIS A 33 -1.62 23.27 3.54
C HIS A 33 -0.10 23.47 3.60
N PRO A 34 0.47 24.39 2.78
CA PRO A 34 1.92 24.62 2.67
C PRO A 34 2.63 24.96 4.00
N ASP A 35 1.92 25.60 4.92
CA ASP A 35 2.47 26.05 6.20
C ASP A 35 2.37 24.99 7.32
N MET A 36 1.82 23.81 7.02
CA MET A 36 1.60 22.72 7.99
C MET A 36 2.56 21.54 7.84
N ILE A 37 3.69 21.71 7.16
CA ILE A 37 4.72 20.66 7.13
C ILE A 37 5.32 20.46 8.54
N ILE A 38 5.65 19.22 8.88
CA ILE A 38 6.18 18.87 10.20
C ILE A 38 7.52 18.15 10.11
N SER A 39 8.33 18.28 11.17
CA SER A 39 9.59 17.55 11.30
C SER A 39 9.37 16.04 11.16
N GLY A 40 10.26 15.37 10.41
CA GLY A 40 10.16 13.96 10.09
C GLY A 40 9.32 13.65 8.85
N MET A 41 8.59 14.62 8.29
CA MET A 41 7.85 14.42 7.04
C MET A 41 8.84 14.19 5.88
N PRO A 42 8.73 13.09 5.12
CA PRO A 42 9.52 12.90 3.92
C PRO A 42 8.93 13.71 2.77
N LEU A 43 9.72 14.54 2.10
CA LEU A 43 9.32 15.32 0.94
C LEU A 43 10.21 14.99 -0.26
N ILE A 44 9.61 14.89 -1.44
CA ILE A 44 10.34 14.87 -2.70
C ILE A 44 10.68 16.29 -3.10
N ILE A 45 11.97 16.60 -3.17
CA ILE A 45 12.45 17.88 -3.65
C ILE A 45 12.90 17.69 -5.11
N PRO A 46 12.22 18.33 -6.08
CA PRO A 46 12.66 18.36 -7.47
C PRO A 46 14.12 18.81 -7.58
N LYS A 47 14.84 18.25 -8.56
CA LYS A 47 16.19 18.71 -8.91
C LYS A 47 16.22 19.08 -10.38
N ASN A 48 16.88 20.19 -10.70
CA ASN A 48 17.19 20.61 -12.07
C ASN A 48 15.94 20.74 -12.99
N GLY A 49 14.80 21.16 -12.43
CA GLY A 49 13.55 21.31 -13.19
C GLY A 49 12.95 20.00 -13.71
N VAL A 50 13.38 18.85 -13.18
CA VAL A 50 12.82 17.56 -13.58
C VAL A 50 11.64 17.20 -12.70
N ASP A 51 10.49 17.01 -13.35
CA ASP A 51 9.24 16.64 -12.71
C ASP A 51 9.13 15.12 -12.52
N LEU A 52 8.97 14.72 -11.26
CA LEU A 52 8.66 13.35 -10.86
C LEU A 52 7.13 13.19 -10.68
N PRO A 53 6.61 11.97 -10.84
CA PRO A 53 5.23 11.66 -10.45
C PRO A 53 4.95 12.03 -8.98
N LEU A 54 3.68 12.27 -8.66
CA LEU A 54 3.24 12.58 -7.30
C LEU A 54 3.63 11.46 -6.32
N ALA A 55 4.32 11.82 -5.24
CA ALA A 55 4.63 10.91 -4.15
C ALA A 55 3.48 10.82 -3.15
N GLY A 56 3.15 9.61 -2.71
CA GLY A 56 1.86 9.31 -2.09
C GLY A 56 0.84 9.01 -3.18
N GLY A 57 0.25 7.82 -3.17
CA GLY A 57 -0.58 7.32 -4.26
C GLY A 57 -1.11 5.92 -4.00
N SER A 58 -1.61 5.24 -5.04
CA SER A 58 -2.19 3.90 -4.88
C SER A 58 -1.16 2.86 -4.38
N PRO A 59 -1.54 1.91 -3.53
CA PRO A 59 -2.88 1.75 -2.95
C PRO A 59 -3.09 2.53 -1.66
N TYR A 60 -2.03 3.03 -0.99
CA TYR A 60 -2.13 3.65 0.33
C TYR A 60 -1.55 5.07 0.41
N TYR A 61 -2.20 5.94 1.19
CA TYR A 61 -1.72 7.26 1.57
C TYR A 61 -1.76 7.46 3.07
N ILE A 62 -0.71 8.08 3.64
CA ILE A 62 -0.68 8.42 5.07
C ILE A 62 -1.11 9.88 5.23
N VAL A 63 -2.19 10.09 5.96
CA VAL A 63 -2.75 11.43 6.24
C VAL A 63 -1.71 12.27 6.97
N SER A 64 -1.40 13.42 6.38
CA SER A 64 -0.46 14.41 6.88
C SER A 64 -1.19 15.57 7.57
N PRO A 65 -0.50 16.35 8.42
CA PRO A 65 -1.10 17.55 8.99
C PRO A 65 -1.55 18.53 7.92
N GLY A 66 -2.75 19.07 8.10
CA GLY A 66 -3.38 19.99 7.14
C GLY A 66 -4.06 19.32 5.96
N ASP A 67 -4.12 17.99 5.91
CA ASP A 67 -4.95 17.32 4.91
C ASP A 67 -6.45 17.49 5.21
N SER A 68 -7.22 17.61 4.13
CA SER A 68 -8.67 17.54 4.15
C SER A 68 -9.15 16.57 3.07
N LEU A 69 -10.31 15.95 3.26
CA LEU A 69 -10.87 15.03 2.26
C LEU A 69 -11.07 15.71 0.91
N GLN A 70 -11.53 16.96 0.90
CA GLN A 70 -11.68 17.78 -0.30
C GLN A 70 -10.37 17.92 -1.06
N CYS A 71 -9.28 18.28 -0.37
CA CYS A 71 -7.99 18.45 -1.00
C CYS A 71 -7.39 17.12 -1.47
N LEU A 72 -7.46 16.07 -0.65
CA LEU A 72 -6.97 14.74 -1.03
C LEU A 72 -7.75 14.18 -2.23
N ALA A 73 -9.06 14.42 -2.30
CA ALA A 73 -9.88 14.03 -3.44
C ALA A 73 -9.41 14.70 -4.74
N LEU A 74 -9.01 15.98 -4.69
CA LEU A 74 -8.43 16.69 -5.84
C LEU A 74 -7.08 16.10 -6.26
N TYR A 75 -6.16 15.88 -5.31
CA TYR A 75 -4.85 15.31 -5.59
C TYR A 75 -4.92 13.91 -6.22
N PHE A 76 -5.88 13.09 -5.79
CA PHE A 76 -6.01 11.71 -6.23
C PHE A 76 -7.09 11.50 -7.29
N HIS A 77 -7.61 12.58 -7.87
CA HIS A 77 -8.63 12.52 -8.92
C HIS A 77 -9.83 11.62 -8.55
N THR A 78 -10.32 11.77 -7.32
CA THR A 78 -11.44 11.02 -6.76
C THR A 78 -12.45 11.98 -6.12
N THR A 79 -13.42 11.46 -5.39
CA THR A 79 -14.41 12.27 -4.66
C THR A 79 -14.28 12.06 -3.16
N GLU A 80 -14.68 13.06 -2.37
CA GLU A 80 -14.76 12.91 -0.90
C GLU A 80 -15.65 11.73 -0.52
N LYS A 81 -16.78 11.56 -1.23
CA LYS A 81 -17.69 10.44 -1.04
C LYS A 81 -16.98 9.09 -1.23
N ASN A 82 -16.25 8.92 -2.33
CA ASN A 82 -15.50 7.68 -2.57
C ASN A 82 -14.42 7.46 -1.50
N LEU A 83 -13.70 8.50 -1.07
CA LEU A 83 -12.71 8.37 0.02
C LEU A 83 -13.37 7.93 1.34
N ILE A 84 -14.52 8.51 1.68
CA ILE A 84 -15.29 8.18 2.88
C ILE A 84 -15.77 6.74 2.84
N GLU A 85 -16.39 6.32 1.74
CA GLU A 85 -16.95 4.97 1.56
C GLU A 85 -15.83 3.92 1.54
N THR A 86 -14.78 4.14 0.76
CA THR A 86 -13.62 3.24 0.64
C THR A 86 -12.91 2.98 1.96
N ASN A 87 -12.81 4.00 2.81
CA ASN A 87 -12.01 3.94 4.03
C ASN A 87 -12.84 3.93 5.32
N GLN A 88 -14.16 3.91 5.19
CA GLN A 88 -15.11 3.98 6.31
C GLN A 88 -14.76 5.16 7.24
N LEU A 89 -14.64 6.35 6.65
CA LEU A 89 -14.19 7.56 7.36
C LEU A 89 -15.34 8.26 8.06
N TYR A 90 -15.00 8.85 9.22
CA TYR A 90 -15.76 9.93 9.82
C TYR A 90 -14.97 11.23 9.60
N SER A 91 -15.66 12.38 9.54
CA SER A 91 -15.02 13.69 9.37
C SER A 91 -14.86 14.39 10.73
N PRO A 92 -13.68 14.94 11.07
CA PRO A 92 -12.48 15.11 10.24
C PRO A 92 -11.60 13.85 10.14
N VAL A 93 -10.77 13.78 9.08
CA VAL A 93 -9.81 12.68 8.89
C VAL A 93 -8.64 12.79 9.88
N GLU A 94 -8.27 11.67 10.49
CA GLU A 94 -7.22 11.62 11.52
C GLU A 94 -5.82 11.61 10.92
N ILE A 95 -4.93 12.46 11.45
CA ILE A 95 -3.50 12.50 11.07
C ILE A 95 -2.85 11.15 11.36
N GLY A 96 -2.03 10.66 10.43
CA GLY A 96 -1.30 9.39 10.55
C GLY A 96 -2.14 8.17 10.20
N ARG A 97 -3.45 8.33 9.93
CA ARG A 97 -4.31 7.27 9.37
C ARG A 97 -3.82 6.92 7.97
N GLU A 98 -3.81 5.63 7.67
CA GLU A 98 -3.56 5.12 6.32
C GLU A 98 -4.89 4.99 5.58
N LEU A 99 -4.94 5.54 4.37
CA LEU A 99 -6.11 5.53 3.50
C LEU A 99 -5.80 4.70 2.26
N LEU A 100 -6.72 3.83 1.87
CA LEU A 100 -6.86 3.31 0.53
C LEU A 100 -7.21 4.43 -0.44
N ILE A 101 -6.40 4.60 -1.48
CA ILE A 101 -6.53 5.63 -2.53
C ILE A 101 -6.52 4.97 -3.91
N GLY A 102 -7.28 5.54 -4.85
CA GLY A 102 -7.34 5.00 -6.22
C GLY A 102 -8.12 3.68 -6.33
N ILE A 103 -8.91 3.37 -5.30
CA ILE A 103 -9.84 2.24 -5.25
C ILE A 103 -11.25 2.77 -5.52
N GLN A 104 -11.93 2.11 -6.45
CA GLN A 104 -13.34 2.28 -6.72
C GLN A 104 -14.03 0.97 -6.34
N GLN A 105 -14.96 1.02 -5.41
CA GLN A 105 -15.66 -0.18 -4.95
C GLN A 105 -16.73 -0.60 -5.96
N HIS A 106 -16.61 -1.83 -6.47
CA HIS A 106 -17.70 -2.55 -7.11
C HIS A 106 -18.61 -3.17 -6.05
N HIS A 107 -19.81 -3.58 -6.48
CA HIS A 107 -20.63 -4.44 -5.65
C HIS A 107 -19.91 -5.79 -5.44
N PRO A 108 -19.93 -6.39 -4.22
CA PRO A 108 -19.15 -7.59 -3.92
C PRO A 108 -19.37 -8.75 -4.90
N LYS A 109 -20.62 -8.95 -5.35
CA LYS A 109 -20.95 -9.97 -6.35
C LYS A 109 -20.25 -9.71 -7.69
N ASP A 110 -20.19 -8.47 -8.14
CA ASP A 110 -19.61 -8.13 -9.43
C ASP A 110 -18.09 -8.35 -9.41
N LEU A 111 -17.43 -7.96 -8.32
CA LEU A 111 -15.99 -8.20 -8.12
C LEU A 111 -15.68 -9.71 -8.08
N TYR A 112 -16.51 -10.50 -7.39
CA TYR A 112 -16.39 -11.96 -7.35
C TYR A 112 -16.53 -12.59 -8.75
N GLU A 113 -17.52 -12.21 -9.54
CA GLU A 113 -17.70 -12.75 -10.90
C GLU A 113 -16.54 -12.33 -11.83
N MET A 114 -16.02 -11.11 -11.68
CA MET A 114 -14.81 -10.67 -12.39
C MET A 114 -13.60 -11.54 -12.06
N TRP A 115 -13.40 -11.88 -10.78
CA TRP A 115 -12.30 -12.75 -10.34
C TRP A 115 -12.42 -14.14 -10.93
N LYS A 116 -13.59 -14.79 -10.83
CA LYS A 116 -13.81 -16.12 -11.40
C LYS A 116 -13.56 -16.15 -12.90
N LYS A 117 -14.15 -15.20 -13.62
CA LYS A 117 -13.96 -15.08 -15.07
C LYS A 117 -12.48 -14.94 -15.45
N ALA A 118 -11.67 -14.25 -14.65
CA ALA A 118 -10.24 -14.13 -14.90
C ALA A 118 -9.48 -15.45 -14.66
N GLY A 119 -9.82 -16.19 -13.60
CA GLY A 119 -9.17 -17.46 -13.25
C GLY A 119 -9.60 -18.66 -14.09
N ASP A 120 -10.78 -18.62 -14.71
CA ASP A 120 -11.33 -19.69 -15.56
C ASP A 120 -10.73 -19.73 -16.99
N THR A 121 -9.70 -18.92 -17.26
CA THR A 121 -9.03 -18.90 -18.57
C THR A 121 -7.77 -19.77 -18.58
N GLU A 122 -7.49 -20.42 -19.72
CA GLU A 122 -6.41 -21.40 -19.91
C GLU A 122 -5.00 -20.88 -19.53
N TRP A 123 -4.78 -19.56 -19.59
CA TRP A 123 -3.51 -18.89 -19.29
C TRP A 123 -3.61 -17.86 -18.14
N GLY A 124 -4.81 -17.63 -17.60
CA GLY A 124 -5.07 -16.53 -16.67
C GLY A 124 -4.85 -16.87 -15.20
N CYS A 125 -4.46 -18.10 -14.88
CA CYS A 125 -4.47 -18.49 -13.49
C CYS A 125 -3.30 -17.95 -12.64
N SER A 126 -2.29 -17.35 -13.28
CA SER A 126 -1.23 -16.68 -12.54
C SER A 126 -1.65 -15.28 -12.09
N SER A 127 -1.38 -14.96 -10.82
CA SER A 127 -1.44 -13.60 -10.30
C SER A 127 -0.53 -12.61 -11.04
N ALA A 128 0.48 -13.08 -11.77
CA ALA A 128 1.29 -12.25 -12.64
C ALA A 128 0.57 -11.88 -13.95
N SER A 129 -0.26 -12.77 -14.49
CA SER A 129 -0.98 -12.55 -15.75
C SER A 129 -2.27 -11.77 -15.56
N ASN A 130 -2.89 -11.87 -14.39
CA ASN A 130 -4.08 -11.13 -13.99
C ASN A 130 -3.81 -10.21 -12.79
N HIS A 131 -2.65 -9.56 -12.79
CA HIS A 131 -2.22 -8.70 -11.69
C HIS A 131 -3.25 -7.61 -11.36
N GLU A 132 -3.74 -6.91 -12.38
CA GLU A 132 -4.76 -5.87 -12.21
C GLU A 132 -6.08 -6.40 -11.62
N VAL A 133 -6.39 -7.69 -11.77
CA VAL A 133 -7.61 -8.28 -11.23
C VAL A 133 -7.39 -8.72 -9.78
N PHE A 134 -6.40 -9.58 -9.55
CA PHE A 134 -6.22 -10.22 -8.25
C PHE A 134 -5.50 -9.31 -7.25
N TYR A 135 -4.40 -8.67 -7.65
CA TYR A 135 -3.65 -7.80 -6.75
C TYR A 135 -4.43 -6.52 -6.45
N ARG A 136 -4.88 -5.77 -7.46
CA ARG A 136 -5.66 -4.54 -7.23
C ARG A 136 -7.01 -4.86 -6.56
N GLY A 137 -7.66 -5.94 -6.98
CA GLY A 137 -8.93 -6.38 -6.38
C GLY A 137 -8.78 -6.77 -4.90
N SER A 138 -7.60 -7.21 -4.43
CA SER A 138 -7.39 -7.52 -3.01
C SER A 138 -7.57 -6.28 -2.11
N TYR A 139 -7.20 -5.09 -2.59
CA TYR A 139 -7.43 -3.81 -1.91
C TYR A 139 -8.89 -3.36 -2.01
N GLU A 140 -9.58 -3.74 -3.07
CA GLU A 140 -11.00 -3.49 -3.19
C GLU A 140 -11.80 -4.35 -2.19
N TRP A 141 -11.41 -5.62 -2.01
CA TRP A 141 -11.94 -6.48 -0.95
C TRP A 141 -11.69 -5.90 0.44
N GLU A 142 -10.51 -5.30 0.68
CA GLU A 142 -10.24 -4.57 1.93
C GLU A 142 -11.26 -3.44 2.16
N ALA A 143 -11.55 -2.68 1.10
CA ALA A 143 -12.48 -1.57 1.15
C ALA A 143 -13.93 -2.06 1.40
N ILE A 144 -14.34 -3.15 0.74
CA ILE A 144 -15.64 -3.81 0.92
C ILE A 144 -15.81 -4.35 2.35
N GLY A 145 -14.73 -4.86 2.95
CA GLY A 145 -14.74 -5.39 4.31
C GLY A 145 -15.54 -6.69 4.45
N ASP A 146 -16.24 -6.86 5.58
CA ASP A 146 -16.90 -8.13 5.95
C ASP A 146 -17.94 -8.61 4.93
N ALA A 147 -18.54 -7.71 4.15
CA ALA A 147 -19.48 -8.07 3.09
C ALA A 147 -18.85 -8.91 1.97
N GLY A 148 -17.52 -8.87 1.83
CA GLY A 148 -16.77 -9.66 0.84
C GLY A 148 -16.44 -11.07 1.30
N ILE A 149 -16.51 -11.36 2.60
CA ILE A 149 -16.03 -12.64 3.19
C ILE A 149 -16.72 -13.87 2.60
N PRO A 150 -18.05 -13.91 2.40
CA PRO A 150 -18.70 -15.08 1.81
C PRO A 150 -18.17 -15.41 0.42
N TYR A 151 -17.87 -14.39 -0.39
CA TYR A 151 -17.32 -14.55 -1.73
C TYR A 151 -15.86 -15.01 -1.69
N LEU A 152 -15.04 -14.38 -0.85
CA LEU A 152 -13.64 -14.76 -0.67
C LEU A 152 -13.51 -16.19 -0.14
N ALA A 153 -14.37 -16.61 0.79
CA ALA A 153 -14.38 -17.96 1.32
C ALA A 153 -14.67 -19.01 0.23
N GLU A 154 -15.54 -18.71 -0.72
CA GLU A 154 -15.77 -19.59 -1.87
C GLU A 154 -14.56 -19.62 -2.81
N LEU A 155 -13.92 -18.46 -3.04
CA LEU A 155 -12.73 -18.36 -3.90
C LEU A 155 -11.50 -19.09 -3.33
N LEU A 156 -11.43 -19.35 -2.02
CA LEU A 156 -10.35 -20.15 -1.42
C LEU A 156 -10.28 -21.58 -1.98
N GLU A 157 -11.41 -22.14 -2.39
CA GLU A 157 -11.52 -23.49 -2.94
C GLU A 157 -11.39 -23.53 -4.47
N HIS A 158 -11.14 -22.38 -5.10
CA HIS A 158 -10.99 -22.31 -6.55
C HIS A 158 -9.74 -23.09 -6.99
N PRO A 159 -9.76 -23.85 -8.10
CA PRO A 159 -8.57 -24.53 -8.62
C PRO A 159 -7.47 -23.57 -9.07
N CYS A 160 -7.74 -22.26 -9.06
CA CYS A 160 -6.83 -21.30 -9.59
C CYS A 160 -5.95 -20.66 -8.51
N SER A 161 -4.64 -20.90 -8.58
CA SER A 161 -3.66 -20.40 -7.59
C SER A 161 -3.68 -18.89 -7.40
N GLY A 162 -3.79 -18.11 -8.49
CA GLY A 162 -3.90 -16.64 -8.40
C GLY A 162 -5.14 -16.16 -7.65
N ILE A 163 -6.28 -16.83 -7.84
CA ILE A 163 -7.52 -16.56 -7.10
C ILE A 163 -7.34 -16.93 -5.64
N THR A 164 -6.88 -18.14 -5.34
CA THR A 164 -6.73 -18.62 -3.96
C THR A 164 -5.77 -17.73 -3.17
N MET A 165 -4.61 -17.42 -3.73
CA MET A 165 -3.63 -16.53 -3.08
C MET A 165 -4.20 -15.12 -2.90
N GLY A 166 -4.84 -14.56 -3.94
CA GLY A 166 -5.48 -13.24 -3.85
C GLY A 166 -6.62 -13.21 -2.83
N ALA A 167 -7.35 -14.32 -2.65
CA ALA A 167 -8.42 -14.42 -1.67
C ALA A 167 -7.87 -14.46 -0.24
N ILE A 168 -6.78 -15.19 -0.01
CA ILE A 168 -6.04 -15.16 1.26
C ILE A 168 -5.54 -13.74 1.55
N GLU A 169 -4.97 -13.07 0.55
CA GLU A 169 -4.52 -11.67 0.66
C GLU A 169 -5.66 -10.72 1.03
N GLY A 170 -6.79 -10.78 0.31
CA GLY A 170 -7.97 -9.98 0.60
C GLY A 170 -8.50 -10.20 2.02
N LEU A 171 -8.58 -11.45 2.49
CA LEU A 171 -9.01 -11.77 3.86
C LEU A 171 -8.06 -11.20 4.93
N GLY A 172 -6.74 -11.26 4.69
CA GLY A 172 -5.74 -10.66 5.58
C GLY A 172 -5.81 -9.14 5.61
N ARG A 173 -6.06 -8.49 4.46
CA ARG A 173 -6.23 -7.02 4.38
C ARG A 173 -7.49 -6.52 5.07
N ILE A 174 -8.61 -7.23 4.95
CA ILE A 174 -9.86 -6.88 5.67
C ILE A 174 -9.63 -6.86 7.19
N ALA A 175 -8.95 -7.88 7.72
CA ALA A 175 -8.55 -8.03 9.13
C ALA A 175 -9.65 -7.84 10.18
N SER A 176 -10.79 -8.51 9.98
CA SER A 176 -11.85 -8.58 10.98
C SER A 176 -11.78 -9.89 11.77
N SER A 177 -12.57 -9.98 12.84
CA SER A 177 -12.74 -11.25 13.56
C SER A 177 -13.39 -12.33 12.69
N ASN A 178 -14.15 -11.96 11.66
CA ASN A 178 -14.75 -12.90 10.73
C ASN A 178 -13.71 -13.44 9.74
N THR A 179 -12.80 -12.60 9.22
CA THR A 179 -11.71 -13.12 8.38
C THR A 179 -10.74 -14.00 9.14
N GLN A 180 -10.47 -13.68 10.41
CA GLN A 180 -9.68 -14.55 11.29
C GLN A 180 -10.31 -15.95 11.38
N LYS A 181 -11.63 -16.04 11.62
CA LYS A 181 -12.34 -17.32 11.70
C LYS A 181 -12.25 -18.08 10.38
N THR A 182 -12.50 -17.41 9.25
CA THR A 182 -12.44 -18.00 7.92
C THR A 182 -11.05 -18.58 7.61
N LEU A 183 -9.97 -17.80 7.80
CA LEU A 183 -8.61 -18.28 7.55
C LEU A 183 -8.16 -19.36 8.55
N THR A 184 -8.60 -19.28 9.81
CA THR A 184 -8.31 -20.33 10.80
C THR A 184 -8.91 -21.67 10.36
N ALA A 185 -10.15 -21.66 9.88
CA ALA A 185 -10.79 -22.87 9.35
C ALA A 185 -10.07 -23.37 8.08
N TYR A 186 -9.73 -22.47 7.16
CA TYR A 186 -9.02 -22.83 5.92
C TYR A 186 -7.66 -23.49 6.19
N VAL A 187 -6.88 -22.97 7.15
CA VAL A 187 -5.57 -23.56 7.53
C VAL A 187 -5.70 -25.00 8.04
N GLN A 188 -6.86 -25.40 8.57
CA GLN A 188 -7.10 -26.77 9.05
C GLN A 188 -7.47 -27.74 7.92
N THR A 189 -8.03 -27.24 6.81
CA THR A 189 -8.54 -28.06 5.70
C THR A 189 -7.69 -28.01 4.45
N ALA A 190 -6.90 -26.96 4.28
CA ALA A 190 -6.01 -26.78 3.14
C ALA A 190 -4.89 -27.82 3.14
N ASN A 191 -4.54 -28.30 1.94
CA ASN A 191 -3.50 -29.32 1.75
C ASN A 191 -2.23 -28.80 1.06
N GLU A 192 -2.28 -27.60 0.48
CA GLU A 192 -1.16 -27.00 -0.25
C GLU A 192 -0.29 -26.15 0.71
N PRO A 193 0.97 -26.53 0.98
CA PRO A 193 1.83 -25.83 1.94
C PRO A 193 2.00 -24.34 1.66
N LEU A 194 2.08 -23.95 0.38
CA LEU A 194 2.20 -22.55 -0.02
C LEU A 194 1.02 -21.71 0.47
N TYR A 195 -0.21 -22.22 0.34
CA TYR A 195 -1.43 -21.50 0.75
C TYR A 195 -1.57 -21.47 2.27
N ILE A 196 -1.20 -22.57 2.94
CA ILE A 196 -1.19 -22.64 4.41
C ILE A 196 -0.22 -21.59 4.97
N ASP A 197 0.97 -21.47 4.40
CA ASP A 197 1.98 -20.50 4.83
C ASP A 197 1.52 -19.06 4.59
N LEU A 198 0.95 -18.75 3.43
CA LEU A 198 0.40 -17.43 3.15
C LEU A 198 -0.77 -17.09 4.08
N ALA A 199 -1.65 -18.06 4.35
CA ALA A 199 -2.77 -17.88 5.28
C ALA A 199 -2.32 -17.64 6.73
N ARG A 200 -1.20 -18.24 7.15
CA ARG A 200 -0.59 -17.96 8.46
C ARG A 200 -0.04 -16.53 8.55
N VAL A 201 0.64 -16.05 7.51
CA VAL A 201 1.10 -14.65 7.44
C VAL A 201 -0.08 -13.68 7.46
N ALA A 202 -1.15 -14.00 6.72
CA ALA A 202 -2.39 -13.23 6.75
C ALA A 202 -3.01 -13.20 8.16
N LEU A 203 -3.10 -14.36 8.84
CA LEU A 203 -3.59 -14.44 10.22
C LEU A 203 -2.74 -13.60 11.19
N GLU A 204 -1.42 -13.63 11.06
CA GLU A 204 -0.51 -12.79 11.86
C GLU A 204 -0.87 -11.31 11.71
N ARG A 205 -1.03 -10.83 10.46
CA ARG A 205 -1.44 -9.46 10.20
C ARG A 205 -2.80 -9.13 10.82
N ILE A 206 -3.78 -10.03 10.69
CA ILE A 206 -5.11 -9.85 11.28
C ILE A 206 -5.01 -9.66 12.80
N LEU A 207 -4.21 -10.49 13.48
CA LEU A 207 -4.01 -10.40 14.93
C LEU A 207 -3.37 -9.07 15.33
N ILE A 208 -2.34 -8.62 14.60
CA ILE A 208 -1.66 -7.34 14.87
C ILE A 208 -2.64 -6.17 14.70
N VAL A 209 -3.42 -6.15 13.62
CA VAL A 209 -4.41 -5.09 13.37
C VAL A 209 -5.48 -5.07 14.45
N GLN A 210 -5.96 -6.22 14.90
CA GLN A 210 -6.94 -6.29 16.00
C GLN A 210 -6.37 -5.79 17.33
N GLN A 211 -5.13 -6.18 17.66
CA GLN A 211 -4.46 -5.78 18.90
C GLN A 211 -4.15 -4.28 18.92
N THR A 212 -3.67 -3.74 17.81
CA THR A 212 -3.27 -2.33 17.69
C THR A 212 -4.43 -1.41 17.33
N LYS A 213 -5.55 -1.97 16.85
CA LYS A 213 -6.68 -1.26 16.23
C LYS A 213 -6.23 -0.35 15.09
N ASN A 214 -5.20 -0.76 14.34
CA ASN A 214 -4.59 0.07 13.32
C ASN A 214 -4.21 -0.77 12.09
N LYS A 215 -4.83 -0.46 10.94
CA LYS A 215 -4.60 -1.16 9.67
C LYS A 215 -3.26 -0.83 9.00
N ARG A 216 -2.50 0.14 9.50
CA ARG A 216 -1.18 0.55 8.98
C ARG A 216 -0.06 -0.47 9.26
N PHE A 217 -0.33 -1.46 10.10
CA PHE A 217 0.60 -2.56 10.33
C PHE A 217 0.43 -3.60 9.23
N HIS A 218 1.52 -3.83 8.52
CA HIS A 218 1.60 -4.78 7.42
C HIS A 218 2.64 -5.87 7.74
N VAL A 219 2.54 -7.00 7.08
CA VAL A 219 3.47 -8.13 7.24
C VAL A 219 4.03 -8.54 5.88
N THR A 220 5.35 -8.81 5.82
CA THR A 220 6.00 -9.26 4.59
C THR A 220 5.53 -10.66 4.21
N THR A 221 5.12 -10.84 2.94
CA THR A 221 4.65 -12.14 2.44
C THR A 221 5.77 -13.04 1.93
N ASN A 222 6.98 -12.50 1.76
CA ASN A 222 8.18 -13.20 1.31
C ASN A 222 9.43 -12.66 2.02
N ASP A 223 10.53 -13.42 1.93
CA ASP A 223 11.86 -12.89 2.27
C ASP A 223 12.20 -11.75 1.33
N TRP A 224 12.72 -10.66 1.88
CA TRP A 224 12.88 -9.41 1.16
C TRP A 224 14.09 -8.60 1.65
N MET A 225 14.20 -7.36 1.17
CA MET A 225 15.19 -6.39 1.63
C MET A 225 14.62 -4.98 1.67
N ILE A 226 15.14 -4.17 2.59
CA ILE A 226 15.04 -2.70 2.51
C ILE A 226 16.38 -2.11 2.13
N LEU A 227 16.33 -1.04 1.35
CA LEU A 227 17.48 -0.24 0.96
C LEU A 227 17.62 0.96 1.91
N HIS A 228 18.85 1.36 2.20
CA HIS A 228 19.10 2.53 3.05
C HIS A 228 18.78 3.86 2.32
N GLU A 229 18.86 3.86 0.99
CA GLU A 229 18.44 4.94 0.11
C GLU A 229 17.50 4.39 -0.99
N PRO A 230 16.60 5.22 -1.56
CA PRO A 230 15.73 4.82 -2.68
C PRO A 230 16.54 4.79 -3.99
N LYS A 231 17.56 3.92 -4.04
CA LYS A 231 18.50 3.75 -5.14
C LYS A 231 19.03 2.32 -5.21
N SER A 232 19.13 1.78 -6.41
CA SER A 232 19.81 0.51 -6.67
C SER A 232 21.28 0.56 -6.23
N GLY A 233 21.75 -0.54 -5.64
CA GLY A 233 23.11 -0.65 -5.11
C GLY A 233 23.32 0.10 -3.78
N SER A 234 22.29 0.70 -3.19
CA SER A 234 22.34 1.16 -1.81
C SER A 234 22.56 -0.03 -0.86
N HIS A 235 23.11 0.24 0.33
CA HIS A 235 23.23 -0.77 1.36
C HIS A 235 21.86 -1.37 1.68
N GLN A 236 21.79 -2.70 1.71
CA GLN A 236 20.55 -3.43 1.90
C GLN A 236 20.55 -4.16 3.24
N THR A 237 19.40 -4.19 3.89
CA THR A 237 19.12 -5.05 5.04
C THR A 237 18.08 -6.06 4.64
N ASN A 238 18.41 -7.35 4.75
CA ASN A 238 17.45 -8.42 4.49
C ASN A 238 16.41 -8.45 5.61
N ILE A 239 15.15 -8.62 5.24
CA ILE A 239 14.03 -8.78 6.16
C ILE A 239 13.34 -10.10 5.82
N PRO A 240 13.17 -11.03 6.77
CA PRO A 240 12.53 -12.31 6.49
C PRO A 240 11.03 -12.13 6.21
N LYS A 241 10.41 -13.14 5.59
CA LYS A 241 8.95 -13.31 5.56
C LYS A 241 8.39 -13.24 6.99
N GLY A 242 7.22 -12.63 7.17
CA GLY A 242 6.62 -12.45 8.50
C GLY A 242 7.14 -11.20 9.24
N THR A 243 8.00 -10.39 8.63
CA THR A 243 8.46 -9.15 9.26
C THR A 243 7.32 -8.13 9.31
N VAL A 244 7.03 -7.64 10.51
CA VAL A 244 6.03 -6.58 10.72
C VAL A 244 6.62 -5.21 10.41
N VAL A 245 5.95 -4.47 9.53
CA VAL A 245 6.35 -3.13 9.09
C VAL A 245 5.20 -2.14 9.16
N VAL A 246 5.54 -0.85 9.22
CA VAL A 246 4.58 0.25 9.03
C VAL A 246 5.07 1.17 7.91
N GLY A 247 4.17 1.57 7.01
CA GLY A 247 4.49 2.54 5.97
C GLY A 247 4.66 3.93 6.53
N LEU A 248 5.78 4.59 6.25
CA LEU A 248 6.02 5.99 6.58
C LEU A 248 5.61 6.92 5.44
N ARG A 249 5.84 6.49 4.19
CA ARG A 249 5.35 7.13 2.97
C ARG A 249 5.38 6.15 1.81
N TRP A 250 4.27 6.04 1.11
CA TRP A 250 4.10 5.13 -0.02
C TRP A 250 4.36 5.82 -1.36
N ASN A 251 4.65 5.01 -2.38
CA ASN A 251 4.72 5.40 -3.78
C ASN A 251 5.70 6.56 -4.04
N ILE A 252 6.94 6.41 -3.57
CA ILE A 252 8.04 7.35 -3.75
C ILE A 252 8.70 7.07 -5.10
N PRO A 253 8.66 8.01 -6.06
CA PRO A 253 9.40 7.88 -7.31
C PRO A 253 10.90 7.91 -7.05
N SER A 254 11.67 7.08 -7.79
CA SER A 254 13.12 7.09 -7.71
C SER A 254 13.67 8.49 -7.97
N PRO A 255 14.34 9.12 -7.01
CA PRO A 255 14.93 10.44 -7.21
C PRO A 255 16.14 10.40 -8.15
N TYR A 256 16.54 9.21 -8.58
CA TYR A 256 17.66 8.94 -9.47
C TYR A 256 17.21 8.49 -10.87
N TYR A 257 15.89 8.52 -11.17
CA TYR A 257 15.33 8.13 -12.46
C TYR A 257 15.64 6.69 -12.87
N GLU A 258 15.78 5.81 -11.88
CA GLU A 258 16.02 4.40 -12.14
C GLU A 258 14.80 3.78 -12.83
N GLU A 259 15.07 2.88 -13.76
CA GLU A 259 14.02 2.15 -14.45
C GLU A 259 13.49 1.02 -13.56
N GLY A 260 12.17 0.87 -13.50
CA GLY A 260 11.50 -0.18 -12.76
C GLY A 260 11.53 -1.54 -13.49
N PRO A 261 11.13 -2.64 -12.83
CA PRO A 261 11.35 -4.00 -13.33
C PRO A 261 10.56 -4.35 -14.59
N LYS A 262 9.53 -3.57 -14.93
CA LYS A 262 8.71 -3.70 -16.14
C LYS A 262 8.77 -2.46 -17.04
N GLY A 263 9.81 -1.64 -16.85
CA GLY A 263 9.94 -0.33 -17.50
C GLY A 263 9.24 0.78 -16.73
N GLY A 264 9.48 2.03 -17.15
CA GLY A 264 9.01 3.21 -16.43
C GLY A 264 9.84 3.50 -15.17
N LEU A 265 9.40 4.46 -14.35
CA LEU A 265 10.16 4.91 -13.19
C LEU A 265 10.05 3.90 -12.03
N GLN A 266 11.17 3.53 -11.43
CA GLN A 266 11.21 2.71 -10.22
C GLN A 266 10.53 3.43 -9.06
N MET A 267 9.66 2.72 -8.35
CA MET A 267 8.94 3.23 -7.19
C MET A 267 9.43 2.54 -5.92
N PHE A 268 9.43 3.27 -4.81
CA PHE A 268 9.82 2.78 -3.50
C PHE A 268 8.73 3.10 -2.48
N ASP A 269 8.70 2.36 -1.39
CA ASP A 269 7.92 2.68 -0.21
C ASP A 269 8.87 2.87 0.96
N TYR A 270 8.74 3.99 1.67
CA TYR A 270 9.53 4.24 2.87
C TYR A 270 8.81 3.64 4.07
N ILE A 271 9.43 2.66 4.72
CA ILE A 271 8.83 1.87 5.79
C ILE A 271 9.69 1.88 7.05
N LYS A 272 9.11 1.45 8.17
CA LYS A 272 9.80 1.16 9.42
C LYS A 272 9.50 -0.27 9.86
N ILE A 273 10.54 -1.04 10.19
CA ILE A 273 10.43 -2.35 10.82
C ILE A 273 9.99 -2.13 12.27
N VAL A 274 8.90 -2.79 12.69
CA VAL A 274 8.29 -2.54 14.00
C VAL A 274 9.20 -3.00 15.13
N GLU A 275 9.79 -4.19 15.01
CA GLU A 275 10.61 -4.79 16.06
C GLU A 275 11.91 -4.01 16.33
N THR A 276 12.61 -3.62 15.26
CA THR A 276 13.94 -3.00 15.37
C THR A 276 13.90 -1.48 15.34
N GLY A 277 12.79 -0.88 14.88
CA GLY A 277 12.69 0.55 14.61
C GLY A 277 13.49 1.04 13.40
N GLN A 278 14.18 0.14 12.69
CA GLN A 278 14.96 0.48 11.51
C GLN A 278 14.04 0.97 10.39
N THR A 279 14.44 2.04 9.71
CA THR A 279 13.73 2.56 8.53
C THR A 279 14.50 2.27 7.25
N GLY A 280 13.80 2.18 6.14
CA GLY A 280 14.41 1.99 4.82
C GLY A 280 13.38 1.97 3.70
N PHE A 281 13.87 1.76 2.48
CA PHE A 281 13.10 1.82 1.25
C PHE A 281 12.85 0.42 0.71
N LEU A 282 11.58 0.06 0.61
CA LEU A 282 11.11 -1.14 -0.03
C LEU A 282 10.94 -0.87 -1.53
N PRO A 283 11.70 -1.50 -2.43
CA PRO A 283 11.47 -1.37 -3.86
C PRO A 283 10.15 -2.06 -4.25
N ARG A 284 9.28 -1.36 -4.99
CA ARG A 284 8.13 -2.01 -5.64
C ARG A 284 8.59 -2.82 -6.83
N VAL A 285 7.90 -3.93 -7.11
CA VAL A 285 8.34 -4.88 -8.14
C VAL A 285 7.26 -5.24 -9.16
N GLY A 286 7.69 -5.77 -10.31
CA GLY A 286 6.78 -6.17 -11.38
C GLY A 286 5.94 -4.98 -11.85
N TYR A 287 4.63 -5.08 -11.65
CA TYR A 287 3.63 -4.06 -11.99
C TYR A 287 3.43 -3.03 -10.86
N ASN A 288 4.52 -2.55 -10.24
CA ASN A 288 4.48 -1.72 -9.03
C ASN A 288 3.75 -2.36 -7.85
N ALA A 289 3.90 -3.68 -7.71
CA ALA A 289 3.33 -4.47 -6.64
C ALA A 289 4.09 -4.27 -5.32
N ILE A 290 3.34 -4.40 -4.22
CA ILE A 290 3.83 -4.36 -2.84
C ILE A 290 3.64 -5.76 -2.26
N TRP A 291 4.72 -6.37 -1.76
CA TRP A 291 4.69 -7.70 -1.17
C TRP A 291 4.44 -7.64 0.34
N LEU A 292 3.37 -6.95 0.69
CA LEU A 292 2.90 -6.74 2.05
C LEU A 292 1.40 -7.04 2.11
N ILE A 293 0.98 -7.69 3.19
CA ILE A 293 -0.43 -7.88 3.55
C ILE A 293 -0.80 -7.07 4.79
#